data_AF-A0A969SZ80-F1
#
_entry.id   AF-A0A969SZ80-F1
#
_cell.length_a   1.000
_cell.length_b   1.000
_cell.length_c   1.000
_cell.angle_alpha   90.00
_cell.angle_beta   90.00
_cell.angle_gamma   90.00
#
_symmetry.space_group_name_H-M   'P 1'
#
loop_
_entity.id
_entity.type
_entity.pdbx_description
1 polymer ?
#
loop_
_entity_poly.entity_id
_entity_poly.type
_entity_poly.pdbx_seq_one_letter_code
_entity_poly.pdbx_strand_id
1 'polypeptide(L)'
;MQSIQAPTVQAPTIQTVCCPNCGSPAERYQTNSPHSSRSSTPNTYKPSIRTQCHHCDYLMVTCAQTGCVIEAYAPGIPFVASSVALCR
;
A
#
# COMPACT_ATOMS: atom_id res chain seq x y z
N MET A 1 11.63 3.13 -39.75
CA MET A 1 12.18 3.61 -38.46
C MET A 1 11.00 3.76 -37.52
N GLN A 2 10.66 2.72 -36.76
CA GLN A 2 9.55 2.76 -35.81
C GLN A 2 10.11 3.20 -34.46
N SER A 3 9.64 4.34 -33.99
CA SER A 3 9.98 4.95 -32.70
C SER A 3 9.44 4.08 -31.56
N ILE A 4 10.34 3.60 -30.71
CA ILE A 4 10.02 2.82 -29.52
C ILE A 4 9.61 3.84 -28.44
N GLN A 5 8.34 3.88 -28.07
CA GLN A 5 7.89 4.70 -26.93
C GLN A 5 8.33 4.01 -25.63
N ALA A 6 9.16 4.68 -24.85
CA ALA A 6 9.54 4.23 -23.51
C ALA A 6 8.28 4.15 -22.62
N PRO A 7 8.10 3.08 -21.82
CA PRO A 7 6.99 3.00 -20.89
C PRO A 7 7.12 4.14 -19.87
N THR A 8 6.14 5.04 -19.84
CA THR A 8 6.02 6.07 -18.82
C THR A 8 5.71 5.38 -17.49
N VAL A 9 6.75 5.09 -16.71
CA VAL A 9 6.58 4.64 -15.33
C VAL A 9 5.98 5.81 -14.56
N GLN A 10 4.65 5.81 -14.42
CA GLN A 10 3.94 6.81 -13.62
C GLN A 10 4.45 6.69 -12.19
N ALA A 11 5.05 7.77 -11.69
CA ALA A 11 5.48 7.83 -10.30
C ALA A 11 4.25 7.61 -9.39
N PRO A 12 4.31 6.67 -8.42
CA PRO A 12 3.17 6.42 -7.55
C PRO A 12 2.86 7.69 -6.75
N THR A 13 1.58 8.11 -6.74
CA THR A 13 1.14 9.18 -5.85
C THR A 13 1.16 8.65 -4.42
N ILE A 14 2.07 9.17 -3.61
CA ILE A 14 2.21 8.81 -2.19
C ILE A 14 1.39 9.80 -1.36
N GLN A 15 0.52 9.27 -0.52
CA GLN A 15 -0.28 10.00 0.46
C GLN A 15 0.18 9.65 1.86
N THR A 16 0.35 10.64 2.73
CA THR A 16 0.57 10.42 4.16
C THR A 16 -0.78 10.21 4.85
N VAL A 17 -0.92 9.13 5.61
CA VAL A 17 -2.14 8.77 6.37
C VAL A 17 -1.77 8.36 7.79
N CYS A 18 -2.74 8.35 8.72
CA CYS A 18 -2.54 7.76 10.04
C CYS A 18 -2.44 6.23 9.93
N CYS A 19 -1.46 5.64 10.60
CA CYS A 19 -1.40 4.20 10.75
C CYS A 19 -2.63 3.71 11.55
N PRO A 20 -3.41 2.75 11.03
CA PRO A 20 -4.57 2.22 11.76
C PRO A 20 -4.17 1.34 12.96
N ASN A 21 -2.91 0.89 13.03
CA ASN A 21 -2.40 0.10 14.14
C ASN A 21 -1.89 1.00 15.27
N CYS A 22 -0.95 1.91 14.99
CA CYS A 22 -0.26 2.70 16.03
C CYS A 22 -0.58 4.21 16.04
N GLY A 23 -1.31 4.72 15.06
CA GLY A 23 -1.59 6.15 14.92
C GLY A 23 -0.46 7.00 14.32
N SER A 24 0.77 6.49 14.21
CA SER A 24 1.92 7.21 13.62
C SER A 24 1.77 7.41 12.10
N PRO A 25 2.56 8.33 11.49
CA PRO A 25 2.52 8.55 10.05
C PRO A 25 2.81 7.27 9.26
N ALA A 26 1.97 7.01 8.27
CA ALA A 26 2.06 5.89 7.36
C ALA A 26 1.94 6.38 5.92
N GLU A 27 2.50 5.62 4.99
CA GLU A 27 2.48 5.92 3.57
C GLU A 27 1.40 5.07 2.90
N ARG A 28 0.56 5.71 2.07
CA ARG A 28 -0.43 5.04 1.22
C ARG A 28 -0.17 5.38 -0.24
N TYR A 29 -0.09 4.38 -1.10
CA TYR A 29 0.09 4.59 -2.54
C TYR A 29 -0.62 3.51 -3.35
N GLN A 30 -1.04 3.88 -4.56
CA GLN A 30 -1.63 2.94 -5.51
C GLN A 30 -0.52 2.26 -6.32
N THR A 31 -0.60 0.94 -6.44
CA THR A 31 0.32 0.14 -7.26
C THR A 31 -0.44 -0.65 -8.31
N ASN A 32 0.11 -0.70 -9.51
CA ASN A 32 -0.35 -1.56 -10.59
C ASN A 32 0.67 -2.67 -10.75
N SER A 33 0.63 -3.67 -9.87
CA SER A 33 1.55 -4.80 -9.95
C SER A 33 0.95 -5.92 -10.79
N PRO A 34 1.69 -6.49 -11.76
CA PRO A 34 1.27 -7.68 -12.51
C PRO A 34 1.23 -8.95 -11.62
N HIS A 35 1.75 -8.87 -10.39
CA HIS A 35 1.96 -10.00 -9.49
C HIS A 35 1.06 -9.98 -8.25
N SER A 36 0.02 -9.14 -8.19
CA SER A 36 -0.90 -9.18 -7.04
C SER A 36 -1.66 -10.52 -7.07
N SER A 37 -1.32 -11.35 -6.11
CA SER A 37 -1.75 -12.74 -5.94
C SER A 37 -3.27 -12.91 -6.11
N ARG A 38 -3.67 -13.97 -6.85
CA ARG A 38 -5.05 -14.40 -7.19
C ARG A 38 -5.67 -13.90 -8.51
N SER A 39 -4.94 -13.22 -9.40
CA SER A 39 -5.46 -13.06 -10.78
C SER A 39 -5.38 -14.40 -11.51
N SER A 40 -6.53 -15.01 -11.79
CA SER A 40 -6.65 -16.23 -12.60
C SER A 40 -6.24 -16.00 -14.07
N THR A 41 -6.04 -14.74 -14.47
CA THR A 41 -5.62 -14.37 -15.82
C THR A 41 -4.16 -13.92 -15.81
N PRO A 42 -3.25 -14.63 -16.50
CA PRO A 42 -1.88 -14.19 -16.65
C PRO A 42 -1.84 -12.84 -17.38
N ASN A 43 -0.94 -11.94 -16.95
CA ASN A 43 -0.73 -10.61 -17.54
C ASN A 43 -1.85 -9.56 -17.31
N THR A 44 -2.73 -9.76 -16.32
CA THR A 44 -3.69 -8.72 -15.91
C THR A 44 -3.12 -7.90 -14.74
N TYR A 45 -2.92 -6.61 -14.97
CA TYR A 45 -2.53 -5.65 -13.93
C TYR A 45 -3.75 -5.31 -13.08
N LYS A 46 -3.72 -5.64 -11.80
CA LYS A 46 -4.79 -5.24 -10.88
C LYS A 46 -4.31 -4.05 -10.03
N PRO A 47 -5.04 -2.92 -10.03
CA PRO A 47 -4.70 -1.81 -9.15
C PRO A 47 -4.95 -2.21 -7.70
N SER A 48 -3.98 -1.91 -6.85
CA SER A 48 -4.03 -2.17 -5.41
C SER A 48 -3.59 -0.94 -4.63
N ILE A 49 -4.14 -0.77 -3.42
CA ILE A 49 -3.77 0.28 -2.49
C ILE A 49 -2.89 -0.36 -1.42
N ARG A 50 -1.66 0.10 -1.30
CA ARG A 50 -0.72 -0.33 -0.26
C ARG A 50 -0.59 0.77 0.79
N THR A 51 -0.89 0.43 2.04
CA THR A 51 -0.65 1.28 3.21
C THR A 51 0.43 0.62 4.06
N GLN A 52 1.51 1.33 4.35
CA GLN A 52 2.66 0.83 5.13
C GLN A 52 3.05 1.83 6.22
N CYS A 53 3.39 1.35 7.41
CA CYS A 53 3.91 2.15 8.51
C CYS A 53 5.27 1.62 8.96
N HIS A 54 6.30 2.44 8.86
CA HIS A 54 7.65 2.10 9.30
C HIS A 54 7.84 2.14 10.82
N HIS A 55 6.85 2.66 11.58
CA HIS A 55 6.95 2.76 13.04
C HIS A 55 6.59 1.44 13.74
N CYS A 56 5.57 0.75 13.25
CA CYS A 56 5.07 -0.48 13.85
C CYS A 56 4.98 -1.59 12.81
N ASP A 57 5.74 -1.52 11.72
CA ASP A 57 5.74 -2.50 10.63
C ASP A 57 4.34 -2.89 10.09
N TYR A 58 3.33 -2.04 10.23
CA TYR A 58 1.99 -2.32 9.73
C TYR A 58 1.98 -2.29 8.20
N LEU A 59 1.38 -3.30 7.58
CA LEU A 59 1.18 -3.39 6.14
C LEU A 59 -0.27 -3.81 5.82
N MET A 60 -0.90 -3.09 4.90
CA MET A 60 -2.20 -3.44 4.35
C MET A 60 -2.19 -3.23 2.85
N VAL A 61 -2.53 -4.27 2.09
CA VAL A 61 -2.70 -4.22 0.64
C VAL A 61 -4.13 -4.62 0.31
N THR A 62 -4.89 -3.71 -0.30
CA THR A 62 -6.25 -3.97 -0.75
C THR A 62 -6.38 -3.81 -2.26
N CYS A 63 -7.36 -4.48 -2.86
CA CYS A 63 -7.73 -4.17 -4.23
C CYS A 63 -8.37 -2.78 -4.31
N ALA A 64 -7.88 -1.92 -5.21
CA ALA A 64 -8.44 -0.59 -5.39
C ALA A 64 -9.89 -0.61 -5.93
N GLN A 65 -10.25 -1.66 -6.67
CA GLN A 65 -11.60 -1.81 -7.25
C GLN A 65 -12.60 -2.40 -6.25
N THR A 66 -12.21 -3.46 -5.53
CA THR A 66 -13.14 -4.23 -4.68
C THR A 66 -13.01 -3.95 -3.19
N GLY A 67 -11.95 -3.28 -2.76
CA GLY A 67 -11.62 -3.09 -1.34
C GLY A 67 -11.18 -4.36 -0.60
N CYS A 68 -11.24 -5.54 -1.25
CA CYS A 68 -10.85 -6.81 -0.62
C CYS A 68 -9.38 -6.79 -0.21
N VAL A 69 -9.10 -7.36 0.96
CA VAL A 69 -7.74 -7.57 1.46
C VAL A 69 -7.01 -8.58 0.58
N ILE A 70 -5.86 -8.18 0.06
CA ILE A 70 -4.94 -9.04 -0.70
C ILE A 70 -3.89 -9.60 0.26
N GLU A 71 -3.30 -8.70 1.06
CA GLU A 71 -2.27 -9.01 2.04
C GLU A 71 -2.41 -8.06 3.23
N ALA A 72 -2.21 -8.57 4.45
CA ALA A 72 -2.22 -7.76 5.66
C ALA A 72 -1.24 -8.32 6.68
N TYR A 73 -0.51 -7.42 7.33
CA TYR A 73 0.35 -7.72 8.45
C TYR A 73 0.21 -6.61 9.50
N ALA A 74 -0.08 -7.02 10.73
CA ALA A 74 -0.24 -6.12 11.87
C ALA A 74 0.46 -6.77 13.07
N PRO A 75 1.64 -6.26 13.48
CA PRO A 75 2.27 -6.75 14.69
C PRO A 75 1.52 -6.25 15.92
N GLY A 76 1.53 -7.07 16.97
CA GLY A 76 0.96 -6.71 18.26
C GLY A 76 1.74 -5.54 18.86
N ILE A 77 1.07 -4.40 19.06
CA ILE A 77 1.68 -3.25 19.71
C ILE A 77 1.69 -3.52 21.21
N PRO A 78 2.87 -3.52 21.88
CA PRO A 78 2.90 -3.57 23.34
C PRO A 78 2.17 -2.34 23.87
N PHE A 79 1.31 -2.49 24.87
CA PHE A 79 0.67 -1.36 25.54
C PHE A 79 1.74 -0.55 26.27
N VAL A 80 2.43 0.30 25.53
CA VAL A 80 3.22 1.40 26.04
C VAL A 80 2.43 2.64 25.69
N ALA A 81 2.23 3.52 26.66
CA ALA A 81 1.58 4.80 26.46
C ALA A 81 2.41 5.62 25.46
N SER A 82 2.28 5.32 24.17
CA SER A 82 2.97 6.02 23.11
C SER A 82 2.26 7.35 22.99
N SER A 83 2.97 8.41 23.37
CA SER A 83 2.59 9.80 23.13
C SER A 83 2.01 9.87 21.72
N VAL A 84 0.69 10.06 21.63
CA VAL A 84 -0.05 9.97 20.37
C VAL A 84 0.62 10.90 19.38
N ALA A 85 1.39 10.33 18.46
CA ALA A 85 1.88 11.05 17.30
C ALA A 85 0.67 11.27 16.41
N LEU A 86 -0.13 12.28 16.74
CA LEU A 86 -1.19 12.77 15.88
C LEU A 86 -0.54 13.12 14.56
N CYS A 87 -0.78 12.28 13.55
CA CYS A 87 -0.55 12.66 12.17
C CYS A 87 -1.40 13.91 11.91
N ARG A 88 -0.75 15.07 11.85
CA ARG A 88 -1.37 16.31 11.40
C ARG A 88 -1.13 16.46 9.91
#